data_AF-A0A2E3WWD3-F1
#
_entry.id   AF-A0A2E3WWD3-F1
#
_cell.length_a   1.000
_cell.length_b   1.000
_cell.length_c   1.000
_cell.angle_alpha   90.00
_cell.angle_beta   90.00
_cell.angle_gamma   90.00
#
_symmetry.space_group_name_H-M   'P 1'
#
loop_
_entity.id
_entity.type
_entity.pdbx_description
1 polymer ?
#
loop_
_entity_poly.entity_id
_entity_poly.type
_entity_poly.pdbx_seq_one_letter_code
_entity_poly.pdbx_strand_id
1 'polypeptide(L)'
;MNLFDGKKDKNFRNQVNVKLSDQDYLRLYKQHQKIGRSMPSILRESWLNQIPTKVLLNTQEGERLIKEMNRLGININQIARRVNAGVGYGWNKGIQEGAESLNAMKLMCMAAYG
;
A
#
# COMPACT_ATOMS: atom_id res chain seq x y z
N MET A 1 30.62 28.37 14.40
CA MET A 1 29.15 28.31 14.57
C MET A 1 28.68 27.05 13.85
N ASN A 2 28.53 25.93 14.57
CA ASN A 2 28.09 24.65 13.99
C ASN A 2 26.59 24.48 14.26
N LEU A 3 25.80 24.52 13.20
CA LEU A 3 24.34 24.51 13.21
C LEU A 3 23.80 23.11 12.90
N PHE A 4 24.22 22.09 13.65
CA PHE A 4 23.60 20.75 13.61
C PHE A 4 23.57 20.08 14.99
N ASP A 5 23.40 20.86 16.06
CA ASP A 5 22.90 20.33 17.33
C ASP A 5 21.38 20.47 17.35
N GLY A 6 20.71 19.52 16.72
CA GLY A 6 19.28 19.61 16.38
C GLY A 6 18.46 18.45 16.95
N LYS A 7 18.04 18.61 18.21
CA LYS A 7 16.93 17.92 18.90
C LYS A 7 17.13 16.45 19.28
N LYS A 8 17.80 16.23 20.42
CA LYS A 8 17.47 15.10 21.31
C LYS A 8 16.16 15.42 22.04
N ASP A 9 15.04 14.85 21.60
CA ASP A 9 13.87 14.66 22.48
C ASP A 9 12.87 13.67 21.88
N LYS A 10 12.99 12.40 22.28
CA LYS A 10 11.86 11.47 22.36
C LYS A 10 12.01 10.70 23.66
N ASN A 11 11.43 11.22 24.73
CA ASN A 11 11.29 10.50 26.00
C ASN A 11 10.41 9.25 25.77
N PHE A 12 11.03 8.12 25.41
CA PHE A 12 10.34 6.83 25.36
C PHE A 12 10.08 6.36 26.80
N ARG A 13 8.93 6.76 27.35
CA ARG A 13 8.53 6.45 28.73
C ARG A 13 8.03 5.00 28.91
N ASN A 14 7.65 4.34 27.82
CA ASN A 14 7.07 3.00 27.84
C ASN A 14 8.02 2.01 27.17
N GLN A 15 8.44 0.99 27.92
CA GLN A 15 9.26 -0.12 27.43
C GLN A 15 8.46 -1.42 27.48
N VAL A 16 8.56 -2.21 26.43
CA VAL A 16 8.00 -3.57 26.37
C VAL A 16 9.16 -4.56 26.27
N ASN A 17 9.16 -5.55 27.16
CA ASN A 17 10.10 -6.66 27.12
C ASN A 17 9.41 -7.87 26.49
N VAL A 18 9.98 -8.39 25.40
CA VAL A 18 9.45 -9.54 24.67
C VAL A 18 10.39 -10.72 24.87
N LYS A 19 9.86 -11.87 25.29
CA LYS A 19 10.60 -13.13 25.32
C LYS A 19 10.51 -13.77 23.93
N LEU A 20 11.65 -14.14 23.36
CA LEU A 20 11.74 -14.79 22.06
C LEU A 20 12.17 -16.25 22.23
N SER A 21 11.71 -17.12 21.34
CA SER A 21 12.33 -18.43 21.17
C SER A 21 13.75 -18.26 20.61
N ASP A 22 14.61 -19.26 20.78
CA ASP A 22 15.97 -19.23 20.21
C ASP A 22 15.95 -19.04 18.68
N GLN A 23 14.95 -19.62 18.01
CA GLN A 23 14.78 -19.50 16.56
C GLN A 23 14.40 -18.07 16.16
N ASP A 24 13.47 -17.44 16.87
CA ASP A 24 13.03 -16.07 16.56
C ASP A 24 14.10 -15.05 16.89
N TYR A 25 14.84 -15.25 17.98
CA TYR A 25 16.00 -14.45 18.31
C TYR A 25 17.06 -14.52 17.21
N LEU A 26 17.40 -15.72 16.73
CA LEU A 26 18.39 -15.89 15.67
C LEU A 26 17.95 -15.23 14.35
N ARG A 27 16.66 -15.30 14.02
CA ARG A 27 16.08 -14.62 12.85
C ARG A 27 16.23 -13.10 12.98
N LEU A 28 15.86 -12.54 14.12
CA LEU A 28 15.96 -11.10 14.39
C LEU A 28 17.42 -10.64 14.40
N TYR A 29 18.33 -11.43 14.96
CA TYR A 29 19.76 -11.17 14.95
C TYR A 29 20.34 -11.09 13.53
N LYS A 30 20.00 -12.05 12.66
CA LYS A 30 20.43 -12.03 11.25
C LYS A 30 19.90 -10.79 10.51
N GLN A 31 18.66 -10.38 10.78
CA GLN A 31 18.09 -9.17 10.20
C GLN A 31 18.79 -7.91 10.71
N HIS A 32 19.10 -7.84 12.00
CA HIS A 32 19.90 -6.77 12.59
C HIS A 32 21.24 -6.61 11.88
N GLN A 33 21.98 -7.71 11.69
CA GLN A 33 23.26 -7.68 10.98
C GLN A 33 23.12 -7.22 9.51
N LYS A 34 22.04 -7.62 8.83
CA LYS A 34 21.83 -7.27 7.42
C LYS A 34 21.40 -5.82 7.21
N ILE A 35 20.56 -5.29 8.10
CA ILE A 35 19.91 -3.98 7.93
C ILE A 35 20.71 -2.86 8.63
N GLY A 36 21.56 -3.19 9.61
CA GLY A 36 22.34 -2.23 10.38
C GLY A 36 21.50 -1.40 11.37
N ARG A 37 20.24 -1.78 11.62
CA ARG A 37 19.33 -1.14 12.59
C ARG A 37 19.21 -1.98 13.84
N SER A 38 18.99 -1.35 14.99
CA SER A 38 18.85 -2.07 16.26
C SER A 38 17.64 -3.02 16.24
N MET A 39 17.75 -4.17 16.95
CA MET A 39 16.66 -5.14 17.04
C MET A 39 15.33 -4.53 17.51
N PRO A 40 15.28 -3.62 18.51
CA PRO A 40 14.04 -2.95 18.88
C PRO A 40 13.46 -2.07 17.77
N SER A 41 14.30 -1.43 16.94
CA SER A 41 13.83 -0.66 15.78
C SER A 41 13.17 -1.57 14.75
N ILE A 42 13.78 -2.73 14.48
CA ILE A 42 13.27 -3.73 13.54
C ILE A 42 11.94 -4.30 14.04
N LEU A 43 11.84 -4.65 15.32
CA LEU A 43 10.59 -5.12 15.93
C LEU A 43 9.51 -4.04 15.91
N ARG A 44 9.87 -2.80 16.26
CA ARG A 44 8.96 -1.67 16.27
C ARG A 44 8.44 -1.38 14.87
N GLU A 45 9.30 -1.35 13.86
CA GLU A 45 8.90 -1.13 12.47
C GLU A 45 8.07 -2.30 11.95
N SER A 46 8.46 -3.54 12.24
CA SER A 46 7.68 -4.72 11.84
C SER A 46 6.29 -4.74 12.49
N TRP A 47 6.18 -4.34 13.75
CA TRP A 47 4.91 -4.33 14.50
C TRP A 47 4.04 -3.10 14.18
N LEU A 48 4.63 -1.90 14.10
CA LEU A 48 3.88 -0.67 13.82
C LEU A 48 3.60 -0.47 12.33
N ASN A 49 4.42 -1.03 11.45
CA ASN A 49 4.18 -1.04 10.00
C ASN A 49 3.59 -2.37 9.52
N GLN A 50 3.09 -3.21 10.44
CA GLN A 50 2.39 -4.43 10.06
C GLN A 50 1.11 -4.03 9.31
N ILE A 51 1.09 -4.40 8.03
CA ILE A 51 -0.04 -4.34 7.12
C ILE A 51 -1.28 -4.88 7.86
N PRO A 52 -2.45 -4.23 7.74
CA PRO A 52 -3.64 -4.62 8.48
C PRO A 52 -3.89 -6.14 8.38
N THR A 53 -3.89 -6.83 9.52
CA THR A 53 -4.29 -8.25 9.64
C THR A 53 -5.79 -8.46 9.40
N LYS A 54 -6.53 -7.37 9.24
CA LYS A 54 -7.93 -7.37 8.87
C LYS A 54 -8.01 -7.58 7.36
N VAL A 55 -8.71 -8.62 6.91
CA VAL A 55 -9.12 -8.77 5.52
C VAL A 55 -9.89 -7.49 5.14
N LEU A 56 -9.23 -6.56 4.43
CA LEU A 56 -9.76 -5.23 4.13
C LEU A 56 -10.85 -5.28 3.05
N LEU A 57 -10.86 -6.36 2.26
CA LEU A 57 -11.86 -6.66 1.26
C LEU A 57 -12.28 -8.11 1.46
N ASN A 58 -13.54 -8.35 1.79
CA ASN A 58 -14.09 -9.70 1.74
C ASN A 58 -14.12 -10.22 0.29
N THR A 59 -14.30 -11.53 0.09
CA THR A 59 -14.26 -12.15 -1.25
C THR A 59 -15.17 -11.45 -2.26
N GLN A 60 -16.35 -11.01 -1.83
CA GLN A 60 -17.32 -10.32 -2.69
C GLN A 60 -16.86 -8.90 -3.07
N GLU A 61 -16.21 -8.19 -2.16
CA GLU A 61 -15.61 -6.87 -2.42
C GLU A 61 -14.37 -6.99 -3.33
N GLY A 62 -13.57 -8.04 -3.15
CA GLY A 62 -12.46 -8.38 -4.04
C GLY A 62 -12.92 -8.68 -5.47
N GLU A 63 -13.98 -9.49 -5.63
CA GLU A 63 -14.59 -9.76 -6.93
C GLU A 63 -15.13 -8.50 -7.60
N ARG A 64 -15.75 -7.59 -6.84
CA ARG A 64 -16.20 -6.28 -7.36
C ARG A 64 -15.04 -5.41 -7.83
N LEU A 65 -13.93 -5.38 -7.08
CA LEU A 65 -12.73 -4.63 -7.48
C LEU A 65 -12.14 -5.18 -8.78
N ILE A 66 -11.99 -6.51 -8.88
CA ILE A 66 -11.48 -7.17 -10.09
C ILE A 66 -12.38 -6.86 -11.29
N LYS A 67 -13.70 -6.85 -11.10
CA LYS A 67 -14.66 -6.50 -12.16
C LYS A 67 -14.52 -5.06 -12.64
N GLU A 68 -14.34 -4.10 -11.75
CA GLU A 68 -14.11 -2.70 -12.12
C GLU A 68 -12.75 -2.51 -12.81
N MET A 69 -11.69 -3.21 -12.37
CA MET A 69 -10.39 -3.21 -13.06
C MET A 69 -10.49 -3.77 -14.48
N ASN A 70 -11.23 -4.86 -14.68
CA ASN A 70 -11.46 -5.42 -16.02
C ASN A 70 -12.22 -4.45 -16.92
N ARG A 71 -13.20 -3.73 -16.38
CA ARG A 71 -13.97 -2.72 -17.11
C ARG A 71 -13.07 -1.56 -17.57
N LEU A 72 -12.15 -1.10 -16.71
CA LEU A 72 -11.14 -0.11 -17.07
C LEU A 72 -10.21 -0.59 -18.18
N GLY A 73 -9.71 -1.82 -18.08
CA GLY A 73 -8.86 -2.41 -19.10
C GLY A 73 -9.55 -2.45 -20.47
N ILE A 74 -10.84 -2.82 -20.50
CA ILE A 74 -11.66 -2.82 -21.72
C ILE A 74 -11.78 -1.40 -22.28
N ASN A 75 -12.12 -0.41 -21.45
CA ASN A 75 -12.32 0.97 -21.89
C ASN A 75 -11.02 1.59 -22.43
N ILE A 76 -9.90 1.39 -21.73
CA ILE A 76 -8.56 1.83 -22.19
C ILE A 76 -8.22 1.18 -23.53
N ASN A 77 -8.49 -0.12 -23.69
CA ASN A 77 -8.23 -0.83 -24.93
C ASN A 77 -9.14 -0.36 -26.09
N GLN A 78 -10.36 0.10 -25.81
CA GLN A 78 -11.21 0.72 -26.81
C GLN A 78 -10.68 2.09 -27.25
N ILE A 79 -10.21 2.91 -26.31
CA ILE A 79 -9.57 4.21 -26.61
C ILE A 79 -8.32 3.98 -27.45
N ALA A 80 -7.45 3.05 -27.05
CA ALA A 80 -6.23 2.71 -27.77
C ALA A 80 -6.54 2.27 -29.22
N ARG A 81 -7.55 1.41 -29.42
CA ARG A 81 -7.97 0.99 -30.76
C ARG A 81 -8.51 2.14 -31.61
N ARG A 82 -9.28 3.07 -31.02
CA ARG A 82 -9.80 4.25 -31.74
C ARG A 82 -8.69 5.22 -32.13
N VAL A 83 -7.73 5.44 -31.22
CA VAL A 83 -6.54 6.25 -31.48
C VAL A 83 -5.69 5.62 -32.58
N ASN A 84 -5.42 4.30 -32.50
CA ASN A 84 -4.65 3.58 -33.51
C ASN A 84 -5.34 3.55 -34.88
N ALA A 85 -6.67 3.63 -34.92
CA ALA A 85 -7.44 3.72 -36.16
C ALA A 85 -7.48 5.14 -36.76
N GLY A 86 -6.82 6.13 -36.12
CA GLY A 86 -6.82 7.53 -36.58
C GLY A 86 -8.16 8.25 -36.38
N VAL A 87 -9.08 7.69 -35.59
CA VAL A 87 -10.42 8.24 -35.39
C VAL A 87 -10.39 9.30 -34.29
N GLY A 88 -10.39 10.58 -34.68
CA GLY A 88 -10.31 11.74 -33.77
C GLY A 88 -11.59 12.07 -32.98
N TYR A 89 -12.70 11.35 -33.22
CA TYR A 89 -14.00 11.59 -32.56
C TYR A 89 -14.43 10.41 -31.68
N GLY A 90 -15.05 10.70 -30.53
CA GLY A 90 -15.66 9.68 -29.65
C GLY A 90 -14.73 9.01 -28.63
N TRP A 91 -13.44 9.40 -28.57
CA TRP A 91 -12.51 8.97 -27.51
C TRP A 91 -12.89 9.54 -26.13
N ASN A 92 -13.50 10.74 -26.11
CA ASN A 92 -14.00 11.40 -24.91
C ASN A 92 -14.93 10.50 -24.08
N LYS A 93 -15.79 9.71 -24.74
CA LYS A 93 -16.72 8.80 -24.06
C LYS A 93 -15.97 7.67 -23.34
N GLY A 94 -14.95 7.10 -23.96
CA GLY A 94 -14.13 6.05 -23.33
C GLY A 94 -13.32 6.58 -22.15
N ILE A 95 -12.82 7.82 -22.24
CA ILE A 95 -12.14 8.49 -21.11
C ILE A 95 -13.12 8.74 -19.96
N GLN A 96 -14.33 9.21 -20.26
CA GLN A 96 -15.35 9.47 -19.24
C GLN A 96 -15.76 8.18 -18.52
N GLU A 97 -16.02 7.10 -19.26
CA GLU A 97 -16.30 5.77 -18.69
C GLU A 97 -15.11 5.22 -17.88
N GLY A 98 -13.88 5.53 -18.30
CA GLY A 98 -12.66 5.21 -17.54
C GLY A 98 -12.56 6.00 -16.22
N ALA A 99 -12.87 7.29 -16.25
CA ALA A 99 -12.86 8.13 -15.06
C ALA A 99 -13.91 7.68 -14.02
N GLU A 100 -15.09 7.26 -14.46
CA GLU A 100 -16.15 6.74 -13.60
C GLU A 100 -15.72 5.45 -12.88
N SER A 101 -15.14 4.48 -13.59
CA SER A 101 -14.65 3.25 -12.96
C SER A 101 -13.43 3.49 -12.04
N LEU A 102 -12.55 4.46 -12.34
CA LEU A 102 -11.48 4.87 -11.43
C LEU A 102 -12.05 5.44 -10.13
N ASN A 103 -13.10 6.25 -10.22
CA ASN A 103 -13.76 6.81 -9.05
C ASN A 103 -14.47 5.72 -8.21
N ALA A 104 -15.09 4.73 -8.87
CA ALA A 104 -15.68 3.57 -8.20
C ALA A 104 -14.62 2.76 -7.42
N MET A 105 -13.45 2.49 -8.03
CA MET A 105 -12.35 1.83 -7.32
C MET A 105 -11.82 2.66 -6.15
N LYS A 106 -11.69 3.99 -6.33
CA LYS A 106 -11.26 4.89 -5.24
C LYS A 106 -12.20 4.77 -4.03
N LEU A 107 -13.50 4.74 -4.25
CA LEU A 107 -14.50 4.58 -3.19
C LEU A 107 -14.41 3.20 -2.52
N MET A 108 -14.19 2.13 -3.30
CA MET A 108 -13.99 0.77 -2.75
C MET A 108 -12.73 0.69 -1.89
N CYS A 109 -11.62 1.27 -2.35
CA CYS A 109 -10.38 1.34 -1.58
C CYS A 109 -10.57 2.20 -0.32
N MET A 110 -11.19 3.37 -0.40
CA MET A 110 -11.44 4.22 0.78
C MET A 110 -12.31 3.53 1.84
N ALA A 111 -13.31 2.74 1.42
CA ALA A 111 -14.13 1.94 2.33
C ALA A 111 -13.33 0.80 2.98
N ALA A 112 -12.38 0.22 2.25
CA ALA A 112 -11.49 -0.82 2.75
C ALA A 112 -10.40 -0.28 3.70
N TYR A 113 -9.97 0.98 3.53
CA TYR A 113 -8.88 1.62 4.29
C TYR A 113 -9.36 2.60 5.38
N GLY A 114 -10.65 2.59 5.74
CA GLY A 114 -11.20 3.43 6.82
C GLY A 114 -10.46 3.33 8.15
#